data_AF-K0STG2-F1
#
_entry.id   AF-K0STG2-F1
#
_cell.length_a   1.000
_cell.length_b   1.000
_cell.length_c   1.000
_cell.angle_alpha   90.00
_cell.angle_beta   90.00
_cell.angle_gamma   90.00
#
_symmetry.space_group_name_H-M   'P 1'
#
loop_
_entity.id
_entity.type
_entity.pdbx_description
1 polymer ?
#
loop_
_entity_poly.entity_id
_entity_poly.type
_entity_poly.pdbx_seq_one_letter_code
_entity_poly.pdbx_strand_id
1 'polypeptide(L)'
;MYDSKRRRREEESRAALKFNQKPAAGLKYAASCGHVDADDPADVARYLHQNRDNFDKAQIGEYLGREKEWMGGFALRVLRSYGDLLDFRSMKFDEAIRYYLSGFRLPGEAQKIDRIMEVFAARYTDQNPDVFPTADSAFILAFSIIMLNTDLHNPAIKEDRKMTIASFQRMNSGVCDGGDFPDEMLEEIFHRIRDDQISLKEDDDARDAAGIKRRGGRGGRARRPLSSASDFFFGSHYVEQERAREINFQKEGDQIREGHGEHAEEEEEGRAGAAAPPGEVGQAGAGGPGRTPSGPRRPRATSSGPPTPACATSTSR
;
A
#
# COMPACT_ATOMS: atom_id res chain seq x y z
N MET A 1 -34.29 -9.27 -30.31
CA MET A 1 -34.16 -8.96 -28.86
C MET A 1 -32.93 -9.61 -28.22
N TYR A 2 -32.59 -10.86 -28.57
CA TYR A 2 -31.38 -11.55 -28.09
C TYR A 2 -30.07 -10.87 -28.57
N ASP A 3 -29.99 -10.51 -29.85
CA ASP A 3 -28.80 -9.88 -30.42
C ASP A 3 -28.51 -8.49 -29.84
N SER A 4 -29.54 -7.71 -29.53
CA SER A 4 -29.38 -6.37 -28.94
C SER A 4 -28.81 -6.43 -27.51
N LYS A 5 -29.26 -7.40 -26.70
CA LYS A 5 -28.71 -7.63 -25.36
C LYS A 5 -27.27 -8.15 -25.42
N ARG A 6 -26.97 -9.03 -26.38
CA ARG A 6 -25.62 -9.58 -26.57
C ARG A 6 -24.64 -8.50 -27.02
N ARG A 7 -25.04 -7.69 -28.01
CA ARG A 7 -24.25 -6.55 -28.51
C ARG A 7 -23.93 -5.56 -27.40
N ARG A 8 -24.92 -5.19 -26.58
CA ARG A 8 -24.70 -4.28 -25.45
C ARG A 8 -23.68 -4.83 -24.44
N ARG A 9 -23.74 -6.13 -24.11
CA ARG A 9 -22.73 -6.75 -23.22
C ARG A 9 -21.34 -6.77 -23.83
N GLU A 10 -21.23 -7.03 -25.14
CA GLU A 10 -19.95 -7.00 -25.87
C GLU A 10 -19.37 -5.57 -25.89
N GLU A 11 -20.21 -4.55 -26.10
CA GLU A 11 -19.84 -3.13 -26.05
C GLU A 11 -19.39 -2.72 -24.64
N GLU A 12 -20.14 -3.08 -23.60
CA GLU A 12 -19.81 -2.82 -22.19
C GLU A 12 -18.51 -3.51 -21.77
N SER A 13 -18.31 -4.78 -22.15
CA SER A 13 -17.08 -5.52 -21.88
C SER A 13 -15.87 -4.87 -22.57
N ARG A 14 -16.03 -4.41 -23.82
CA ARG A 14 -14.97 -3.71 -24.54
C ARG A 14 -14.68 -2.33 -23.96
N ALA A 15 -15.69 -1.62 -23.48
CA ALA A 15 -15.52 -0.37 -22.75
C ALA A 15 -14.70 -0.59 -21.47
N ALA A 16 -15.00 -1.63 -20.71
CA ALA A 16 -14.27 -1.98 -19.49
C ALA A 16 -12.80 -2.35 -19.77
N LEU A 17 -12.53 -3.17 -20.79
CA LEU A 17 -11.15 -3.50 -21.19
C LEU A 17 -10.34 -2.24 -21.54
N LYS A 18 -10.94 -1.29 -22.26
CA LYS A 18 -10.32 -0.02 -22.60
C LYS A 18 -10.14 0.88 -21.37
N PHE A 19 -11.12 0.90 -20.47
CA PHE A 19 -11.07 1.66 -19.22
C PHE A 19 -9.91 1.19 -18.35
N ASN A 20 -9.74 -0.13 -18.21
CA ASN A 20 -8.69 -0.74 -17.39
C ASN A 20 -7.28 -0.40 -17.88
N GLN A 21 -7.12 -0.10 -19.18
CA GLN A 21 -5.85 0.37 -19.74
C GLN A 21 -5.70 1.90 -19.63
N LYS A 22 -6.77 2.62 -19.97
CA LYS A 22 -6.81 4.09 -19.94
C LYS A 22 -8.26 4.54 -19.71
N PRO A 23 -8.59 5.03 -18.50
CA PRO A 23 -9.97 5.39 -18.13
C PRO A 23 -10.65 6.32 -19.15
N ALA A 24 -9.95 7.37 -19.59
CA ALA A 24 -10.46 8.30 -20.59
C ALA A 24 -10.80 7.63 -21.94
N ALA A 25 -10.05 6.61 -22.36
CA ALA A 25 -10.32 5.89 -23.60
C ALA A 25 -11.52 4.93 -23.44
N GLY A 26 -11.68 4.31 -22.28
CA GLY A 26 -12.84 3.48 -21.95
C GLY A 26 -14.13 4.29 -21.92
N LEU A 27 -14.13 5.43 -21.22
CA LEU A 27 -15.28 6.33 -21.15
C LEU A 27 -15.64 6.90 -22.52
N LYS A 28 -14.64 7.32 -23.31
CA LYS A 28 -14.88 7.78 -24.69
C LYS A 28 -15.50 6.70 -25.59
N TYR A 29 -15.08 5.45 -25.43
CA TYR A 29 -15.66 4.34 -26.18
C TYR A 29 -17.11 4.06 -25.74
N ALA A 30 -17.36 4.00 -24.42
CA ALA A 30 -18.71 3.84 -23.88
C ALA A 30 -19.65 4.96 -24.37
N ALA A 31 -19.16 6.20 -24.43
CA ALA A 31 -19.90 7.33 -24.99
C ALA A 31 -20.19 7.17 -26.48
N SER A 32 -19.22 6.70 -27.27
CA SER A 32 -19.43 6.41 -28.70
C SER A 32 -20.45 5.30 -28.97
N CYS A 33 -20.66 4.40 -28.00
CA CYS A 33 -21.69 3.37 -28.03
C CYS A 33 -23.04 3.84 -27.44
N GLY A 34 -23.12 5.07 -26.94
CA GLY A 34 -24.32 5.63 -26.32
C GLY A 34 -24.64 5.05 -24.94
N HIS A 35 -23.64 4.55 -24.21
CA HIS A 35 -23.82 3.98 -22.86
C HIS A 35 -23.64 4.97 -21.72
N VAL A 36 -22.92 6.07 -21.96
CA VAL A 36 -22.62 7.10 -20.96
C VAL A 36 -22.40 8.45 -21.63
N ASP A 37 -22.84 9.53 -21.01
CA ASP A 37 -22.34 10.87 -21.31
C ASP A 37 -21.01 11.09 -20.59
N ALA A 38 -19.90 11.09 -21.34
CA ALA A 38 -18.56 11.23 -20.78
C ALA A 38 -18.25 12.64 -20.26
N ASP A 39 -19.11 13.63 -20.54
CA ASP A 39 -18.97 15.00 -20.08
C ASP A 39 -19.83 15.29 -18.83
N ASP A 40 -20.75 14.39 -18.45
CA ASP A 40 -21.53 14.47 -17.21
C ASP A 40 -20.92 13.58 -16.11
N PRO A 41 -20.34 14.17 -15.03
CA PRO A 41 -19.79 13.40 -13.93
C PRO A 41 -20.80 12.46 -13.25
N ALA A 42 -22.07 12.86 -13.19
CA ALA A 42 -23.10 12.07 -12.55
C ALA A 42 -23.46 10.82 -13.37
N ASP A 43 -23.48 10.95 -14.71
CA ASP A 43 -23.71 9.81 -15.59
C ASP A 43 -22.53 8.84 -15.59
N VAL A 44 -21.30 9.35 -15.58
CA VAL A 44 -20.10 8.52 -15.41
C VAL A 44 -20.14 7.76 -14.08
N ALA A 45 -20.52 8.42 -12.98
CA ALA A 45 -20.65 7.78 -11.68
C ALA A 45 -21.68 6.64 -11.69
N ARG A 46 -22.88 6.89 -12.26
CA ARG A 46 -23.93 5.87 -12.42
C ARG A 46 -23.44 4.71 -13.27
N TYR A 47 -22.77 5.00 -14.38
CA TYR A 47 -22.25 3.99 -15.30
C TYR A 47 -21.22 3.09 -14.62
N LEU A 48 -20.28 3.66 -13.87
CA LEU A 48 -19.29 2.90 -13.09
C LEU A 48 -19.95 2.09 -11.97
N HIS A 49 -20.94 2.64 -11.25
CA HIS A 49 -21.61 1.94 -10.16
C HIS A 49 -22.46 0.76 -10.63
N GLN A 50 -23.25 0.96 -11.69
CA GLN A 50 -24.14 -0.07 -12.25
C GLN A 50 -23.38 -1.22 -12.91
N ASN A 51 -22.21 -0.93 -13.50
CA ASN A 51 -21.42 -1.90 -14.24
C ASN A 51 -20.13 -2.29 -13.49
N ARG A 52 -20.04 -2.04 -12.18
CA ARG A 52 -18.82 -2.21 -11.36
C ARG A 52 -18.18 -3.60 -11.47
N ASP A 53 -18.97 -4.64 -11.71
CA ASP A 53 -18.49 -6.02 -11.83
C ASP A 53 -17.87 -6.33 -13.20
N ASN A 54 -18.10 -5.46 -14.20
CA ASN A 54 -17.47 -5.56 -15.52
C ASN A 54 -16.09 -4.89 -15.57
N PHE A 55 -15.83 -3.95 -14.65
CA PHE A 55 -14.57 -3.21 -14.58
C PHE A 55 -13.59 -3.85 -13.60
N ASP A 56 -12.30 -3.55 -13.78
CA ASP A 56 -11.34 -3.80 -12.71
C ASP A 56 -11.57 -2.79 -11.58
N LYS A 57 -11.97 -3.30 -10.40
CA LYS A 57 -12.22 -2.49 -9.20
C LYS A 57 -11.01 -1.66 -8.78
N ALA A 58 -9.78 -2.11 -9.04
CA ALA A 58 -8.57 -1.32 -8.80
C ALA A 58 -8.51 -0.09 -9.71
N GLN A 59 -8.88 -0.25 -10.98
CA GLN A 59 -8.90 0.85 -11.95
C GLN A 59 -10.02 1.85 -11.67
N ILE A 60 -11.16 1.40 -11.11
CA ILE A 60 -12.19 2.32 -10.61
C ILE A 60 -11.63 3.17 -9.48
N GLY A 61 -11.03 2.56 -8.46
CA GLY A 61 -10.46 3.29 -7.33
C GLY A 61 -9.37 4.27 -7.74
N GLU A 62 -8.46 3.83 -8.61
CA GLU A 62 -7.40 4.65 -9.18
C GLU A 62 -7.95 5.87 -9.94
N TYR A 63 -9.02 5.68 -10.71
CA TYR A 63 -9.69 6.76 -11.43
C TYR A 63 -10.39 7.74 -10.50
N LEU A 64 -11.20 7.24 -9.56
CA LEU A 64 -11.95 8.05 -8.60
C LEU A 64 -11.02 8.86 -7.69
N GLY A 65 -9.87 8.28 -7.34
CA GLY A 65 -8.87 8.90 -6.50
C GLY A 65 -7.96 9.91 -7.19
N ARG A 66 -8.08 10.21 -8.50
CA ARG A 66 -7.14 11.11 -9.22
C ARG A 66 -7.03 12.52 -8.62
N GLU A 67 -5.93 13.20 -8.91
CA GLU A 67 -5.68 14.56 -8.39
C GLU A 67 -6.71 15.59 -8.85
N LYS A 68 -6.87 16.67 -8.06
CA LYS A 68 -7.87 17.72 -8.29
C LYS A 68 -7.62 18.48 -9.59
N GLU A 69 -6.37 18.55 -10.02
CA GLU A 69 -5.94 19.23 -11.23
C GLU A 69 -6.21 18.39 -12.48
N TRP A 70 -6.35 17.07 -12.32
CA TRP A 70 -6.55 16.16 -13.43
C TRP A 70 -7.88 16.43 -14.13
N MET A 71 -7.80 16.81 -15.42
CA MET A 71 -8.94 17.25 -16.25
C MET A 71 -9.85 18.27 -15.53
N GLY A 72 -9.25 19.24 -14.82
CA GLY A 72 -10.02 20.28 -14.11
C GLY A 72 -10.92 19.72 -13.01
N GLY A 73 -10.49 18.65 -12.33
CA GLY A 73 -11.22 18.06 -11.21
C GLY A 73 -12.41 17.21 -11.64
N PHE A 74 -12.45 16.74 -12.88
CA PHE A 74 -13.53 15.91 -13.39
C PHE A 74 -13.68 14.61 -12.57
N ALA A 75 -12.58 13.89 -12.33
CA ALA A 75 -12.59 12.66 -11.53
C ALA A 75 -13.13 12.88 -10.11
N LEU A 76 -12.77 13.99 -9.46
CA LEU A 76 -13.30 14.33 -8.14
C LEU A 76 -14.81 14.59 -8.16
N ARG A 77 -15.32 15.25 -9.21
CA ARG A 77 -16.77 15.43 -9.40
C ARG A 77 -17.48 14.09 -9.62
N VAL A 78 -16.86 13.17 -10.34
CA VAL A 78 -17.37 11.79 -10.49
C VAL A 78 -17.38 11.07 -9.14
N LEU A 79 -16.30 11.15 -8.36
CA LEU A 79 -16.21 10.55 -7.03
C LEU A 79 -17.30 11.06 -6.09
N ARG A 80 -17.53 12.39 -6.04
CA ARG A 80 -18.64 12.98 -5.27
C ARG A 80 -19.99 12.43 -5.73
N SER A 81 -20.23 12.45 -7.05
CA SER A 81 -21.47 11.91 -7.63
C SER A 81 -21.61 10.41 -7.36
N TYR A 82 -20.52 9.65 -7.28
CA TYR A 82 -20.53 8.23 -6.93
C TYR A 82 -20.94 8.02 -5.47
N GLY A 83 -20.42 8.83 -4.55
CA GLY A 83 -20.87 8.86 -3.16
C GLY A 83 -22.35 9.22 -3.03
N ASP A 84 -22.83 10.18 -3.81
CA ASP A 84 -24.22 10.63 -3.80
C ASP A 84 -25.23 9.55 -4.25
N LEU A 85 -24.78 8.54 -5.00
CA LEU A 85 -25.61 7.39 -5.38
C LEU A 85 -25.86 6.41 -4.23
N LEU A 86 -25.04 6.49 -3.18
CA LEU A 86 -25.08 5.52 -2.08
C LEU A 86 -25.94 6.05 -0.94
N ASP A 87 -26.65 5.12 -0.33
CA ASP A 87 -27.54 5.36 0.78
C ASP A 87 -27.01 4.67 2.04
N PHE A 88 -26.55 5.48 2.99
CA PHE A 88 -26.01 5.04 4.27
C PHE A 88 -26.99 5.22 5.42
N ARG A 89 -28.24 5.63 5.15
CA ARG A 89 -29.24 5.82 6.21
C ARG A 89 -29.49 4.49 6.91
N SER A 90 -29.54 4.52 8.23
CA SER A 90 -29.74 3.33 9.09
C SER A 90 -28.64 2.28 9.02
N MET A 91 -27.51 2.56 8.36
CA MET A 91 -26.32 1.70 8.41
C MET A 91 -25.42 2.13 9.56
N LYS A 92 -24.74 1.17 10.20
CA LYS A 92 -23.64 1.52 11.11
C LYS A 92 -22.45 2.04 10.31
N PHE A 93 -21.57 2.79 10.97
CA PHE A 93 -20.47 3.47 10.28
C PHE A 93 -19.52 2.50 9.54
N ASP A 94 -19.13 1.40 10.19
CA ASP A 94 -18.28 0.38 9.58
C ASP A 94 -18.98 -0.41 8.47
N GLU A 95 -20.29 -0.64 8.58
CA GLU A 95 -21.11 -1.26 7.52
C GLU A 95 -21.18 -0.36 6.28
N ALA A 96 -21.34 0.96 6.49
CA ALA A 96 -21.32 1.94 5.41
C ALA A 96 -19.95 1.99 4.71
N ILE A 97 -18.83 1.89 5.44
CA ILE A 97 -17.49 1.76 4.85
C ILE A 97 -17.40 0.51 3.98
N ARG A 98 -17.84 -0.66 4.49
CA ARG A 98 -17.85 -1.91 3.70
C ARG A 98 -18.67 -1.77 2.42
N TYR A 99 -19.86 -1.18 2.53
CA TYR A 99 -20.74 -0.96 1.39
C TYR A 99 -20.09 -0.02 0.36
N TYR A 100 -19.51 1.08 0.82
CA TYR A 100 -18.79 2.04 -0.01
C TYR A 100 -17.63 1.39 -0.78
N LEU A 101 -16.79 0.64 -0.07
CA LEU A 101 -15.61 -0.03 -0.63
C LEU A 101 -15.95 -1.34 -1.36
N SER A 102 -17.19 -1.81 -1.35
CA SER A 102 -17.60 -2.94 -2.18
C SER A 102 -17.56 -2.62 -3.69
N GLY A 103 -17.64 -1.32 -4.03
CA GLY A 103 -17.70 -0.79 -5.38
C GLY A 103 -16.37 -0.76 -6.12
N PHE A 104 -15.26 -0.59 -5.40
CA PHE A 104 -13.92 -0.37 -5.95
C PHE A 104 -12.85 -0.71 -4.91
N ARG A 105 -11.58 -0.87 -5.31
CA ARG A 105 -10.47 -1.06 -4.36
C ARG A 105 -9.84 0.26 -3.99
N LEU A 106 -9.41 0.42 -2.74
CA LEU A 106 -8.68 1.62 -2.36
C LEU A 106 -7.33 1.68 -3.11
N PRO A 107 -6.87 2.88 -3.52
CA PRO A 107 -5.53 3.07 -4.04
C PRO A 107 -4.51 3.19 -2.91
N GLY A 108 -3.34 2.56 -3.02
CA GLY A 108 -2.32 2.61 -1.96
C GLY A 108 -1.62 3.97 -1.76
N GLU A 109 -1.93 4.98 -2.58
CA GLU A 109 -1.38 6.33 -2.44
C GLU A 109 -2.18 7.15 -1.43
N ALA A 110 -1.55 7.55 -0.34
CA ALA A 110 -2.16 8.28 0.79
C ALA A 110 -3.09 9.43 0.36
N GLN A 111 -2.65 10.28 -0.58
CA GLN A 111 -3.42 11.42 -1.06
C GLN A 111 -4.70 11.03 -1.83
N LYS A 112 -4.73 9.84 -2.46
CA LYS A 112 -5.92 9.32 -3.14
C LYS A 112 -6.91 8.78 -2.11
N ILE A 113 -6.41 8.06 -1.10
CA ILE A 113 -7.23 7.55 0.01
C ILE A 113 -7.91 8.73 0.73
N ASP A 114 -7.17 9.81 1.01
CA ASP A 114 -7.72 11.03 1.62
C ASP A 114 -8.97 11.52 0.87
N ARG A 115 -8.87 11.72 -0.45
CA ARG A 115 -9.98 12.25 -1.26
C ARG A 115 -11.19 11.32 -1.22
N ILE A 116 -10.96 10.01 -1.28
CA ILE A 116 -12.02 9.00 -1.27
C ILE A 116 -12.70 8.98 0.11
N MET A 117 -11.93 8.99 1.18
CA MET A 117 -12.45 8.98 2.55
C MET A 117 -13.13 10.31 2.93
N GLU A 118 -12.65 11.46 2.43
CA GLU A 118 -13.31 12.76 2.60
C GLU A 118 -14.74 12.73 2.03
N VAL A 119 -14.91 12.18 0.82
CA VAL A 119 -16.23 12.07 0.19
C VAL A 119 -17.14 11.11 0.95
N PHE A 120 -16.60 9.98 1.40
CA PHE A 120 -17.35 9.04 2.24
C PHE A 120 -17.83 9.70 3.54
N ALA A 121 -16.93 10.34 4.29
CA ALA A 121 -17.24 10.96 5.57
C ALA A 121 -18.27 12.09 5.43
N ALA A 122 -18.11 12.95 4.42
CA ALA A 122 -19.07 14.00 4.11
C ALA A 122 -20.46 13.41 3.79
N ARG A 123 -20.52 12.35 2.97
CA ARG A 123 -21.79 11.72 2.60
C ARG A 123 -22.47 11.02 3.77
N TYR A 124 -21.71 10.28 4.59
CA TYR A 124 -22.27 9.58 5.74
C TYR A 124 -22.85 10.57 6.76
N THR A 125 -22.12 11.65 7.05
CA THR A 125 -22.57 12.67 8.02
C THR A 125 -23.77 13.46 7.52
N ASP A 126 -23.84 13.80 6.23
CA ASP A 126 -25.02 14.41 5.61
C ASP A 126 -26.29 13.55 5.77
N GLN A 127 -26.14 12.23 5.64
CA GLN A 127 -27.26 11.29 5.77
C GLN A 127 -27.57 10.87 7.21
N ASN A 128 -26.63 11.05 8.14
CA ASN A 128 -26.71 10.64 9.54
C ASN A 128 -26.16 11.74 10.48
N PRO A 129 -26.80 12.91 10.55
CA PRO A 129 -26.28 14.09 11.25
C PRO A 129 -26.16 13.92 12.77
N ASP A 130 -26.89 12.97 13.35
CA ASP A 130 -26.91 12.73 14.80
C ASP A 130 -25.77 11.81 15.27
N VAL A 131 -25.01 11.21 14.35
CA VAL A 131 -23.96 10.21 14.69
C VAL A 131 -22.61 10.88 14.96
N PHE A 132 -22.27 11.93 14.20
CA PHE A 132 -21.00 12.64 14.33
C PHE A 132 -21.22 14.13 14.42
N PRO A 133 -20.44 14.86 15.25
CA PRO A 133 -20.56 16.31 15.32
C PRO A 133 -20.11 16.99 14.03
N THR A 134 -19.10 16.42 13.35
CA THR A 134 -18.51 16.98 12.12
C THR A 134 -18.08 15.87 11.16
N ALA A 135 -18.00 16.21 9.87
CA ALA A 135 -17.42 15.33 8.84
C ALA A 135 -15.95 14.98 9.12
N ASP A 136 -15.20 15.89 9.76
CA ASP A 136 -13.80 15.65 10.14
C ASP A 136 -13.68 14.52 11.18
N SER A 137 -14.61 14.46 12.14
CA SER A 137 -14.64 13.38 13.14
C SER A 137 -14.93 12.03 12.48
N ALA A 138 -15.89 11.99 11.56
CA ALA A 138 -16.17 10.79 10.77
C ALA A 138 -14.98 10.38 9.90
N PHE A 139 -14.31 11.33 9.27
CA PHE A 139 -13.12 11.10 8.45
C PHE A 139 -11.97 10.47 9.25
N ILE A 140 -11.70 10.98 10.45
CA ILE A 140 -10.69 10.41 11.36
C ILE A 140 -11.06 8.97 11.74
N LEU A 141 -12.31 8.73 12.14
CA LEU A 141 -12.74 7.38 12.51
C LEU A 141 -12.69 6.41 11.32
N ALA A 142 -12.97 6.88 10.10
CA ALA A 142 -12.86 6.05 8.89
C ALA A 142 -11.42 5.53 8.71
N PHE A 143 -10.41 6.39 8.88
CA PHE A 143 -9.01 5.94 8.85
C PHE A 143 -8.65 4.98 9.97
N SER A 144 -9.12 5.26 11.19
CA SER A 144 -8.93 4.36 12.33
C SER A 144 -9.47 2.97 12.03
N ILE A 145 -10.62 2.87 11.35
CA ILE A 145 -11.21 1.59 10.91
C ILE A 145 -10.38 0.90 9.83
N ILE A 146 -9.89 1.64 8.83
CA ILE A 146 -9.01 1.07 7.78
C ILE A 146 -7.73 0.54 8.42
N MET A 147 -7.11 1.31 9.32
CA MET A 147 -5.90 0.89 10.02
C MET A 147 -6.15 -0.34 10.90
N LEU A 148 -7.25 -0.34 11.68
CA LEU A 148 -7.67 -1.51 12.46
C LEU A 148 -7.83 -2.74 11.57
N ASN A 149 -8.47 -2.61 10.42
CA ASN A 149 -8.64 -3.72 9.48
C ASN A 149 -7.29 -4.24 8.96
N THR A 150 -6.39 -3.33 8.59
CA THR A 150 -5.04 -3.72 8.14
C THR A 150 -4.18 -4.32 9.25
N ASP A 151 -4.42 -3.96 10.52
CA ASP A 151 -3.70 -4.54 11.65
C ASP A 151 -4.23 -5.95 11.98
N LEU A 152 -5.55 -6.07 12.19
CA LEU A 152 -6.19 -7.30 12.65
C LEU A 152 -6.10 -8.44 11.63
N HIS A 153 -6.07 -8.13 10.34
CA HIS A 153 -6.13 -9.12 9.25
C HIS A 153 -4.82 -9.25 8.46
N ASN A 154 -3.73 -8.67 8.96
CA ASN A 154 -2.41 -8.85 8.36
C ASN A 154 -1.67 -10.06 8.95
N PRO A 155 -1.40 -11.12 8.17
CA PRO A 155 -0.72 -12.32 8.66
C PRO A 155 0.73 -12.07 9.07
N ALA A 156 1.34 -10.94 8.67
CA ALA A 156 2.67 -10.56 9.12
C ALA A 156 2.69 -10.04 10.58
N ILE A 157 1.54 -9.68 11.14
CA ILE A 157 1.40 -9.24 12.53
C ILE A 157 0.97 -10.44 13.37
N LYS A 158 1.78 -10.77 14.38
CA LYS A 158 1.46 -11.87 15.30
C LYS A 158 0.27 -11.48 16.18
N GLU A 159 -0.55 -12.47 16.55
CA GLU A 159 -1.80 -12.26 17.29
C GLU A 159 -1.62 -11.48 18.60
N ASP A 160 -0.53 -11.73 19.32
CA ASP A 160 -0.16 -11.04 20.57
C ASP A 160 0.24 -9.57 20.39
N ARG A 161 0.49 -9.15 19.14
CA ARG A 161 0.91 -7.79 18.77
C ARG A 161 -0.17 -7.02 18.02
N LYS A 162 -1.29 -7.65 17.69
CA LYS A 162 -2.43 -6.98 17.07
C LYS A 162 -3.04 -5.97 18.04
N MET A 163 -3.64 -4.94 17.47
CA MET A 163 -4.31 -3.86 18.16
C MET A 163 -5.41 -4.44 19.06
N THR A 164 -5.34 -4.12 20.34
CA THR A 164 -6.40 -4.47 21.30
C THR A 164 -7.50 -3.42 21.29
N ILE A 165 -8.68 -3.77 21.81
CA ILE A 165 -9.79 -2.80 21.95
C ILE A 165 -9.36 -1.55 22.74
N ALA A 166 -8.63 -1.73 23.84
CA ALA A 166 -8.12 -0.61 24.64
C ALA A 166 -7.13 0.28 23.87
N SER A 167 -6.36 -0.31 22.95
CA SER A 167 -5.49 0.45 22.04
C SER A 167 -6.30 1.23 21.01
N PHE A 168 -7.33 0.61 20.44
CA PHE A 168 -8.23 1.25 19.47
C PHE A 168 -9.00 2.43 20.10
N GLN A 169 -9.49 2.29 21.32
CA GLN A 169 -10.12 3.37 22.07
C GLN A 169 -9.15 4.53 22.35
N ARG A 170 -7.96 4.22 22.87
CA ARG A 170 -6.93 5.24 23.15
C ARG A 170 -6.53 6.03 21.90
N MET A 171 -6.43 5.34 20.77
CA MET A 171 -6.08 5.94 19.49
C MET A 171 -7.13 6.94 18.98
N ASN A 172 -8.39 6.74 19.34
CA ASN A 172 -9.50 7.60 18.96
C ASN A 172 -9.93 8.55 20.10
N SER A 173 -9.10 8.74 21.13
CA SER A 173 -9.41 9.66 22.22
C SER A 173 -9.08 11.10 21.85
N GLY A 174 -9.99 12.03 22.15
CA GLY A 174 -9.83 13.47 21.93
C GLY A 174 -9.93 13.91 20.47
N VAL A 175 -10.29 13.02 19.54
CA VAL A 175 -10.32 13.32 18.09
C VAL A 175 -11.72 13.67 17.56
N CYS A 176 -12.76 13.59 18.39
CA CYS A 176 -14.14 13.93 18.03
C CYS A 176 -14.45 15.37 18.46
N ASP A 177 -13.98 16.35 17.68
CA ASP A 177 -14.08 17.80 17.98
C ASP A 177 -13.53 18.18 19.37
N GLY A 178 -12.41 17.55 19.76
CA GLY A 178 -11.80 17.71 21.08
C GLY A 178 -12.38 16.81 22.18
N GLY A 179 -13.40 16.01 21.88
CA GLY A 179 -13.95 14.96 22.74
C GLY A 179 -13.68 13.53 22.24
N ASP A 180 -14.33 12.55 22.86
CA ASP A 180 -14.20 11.12 22.54
C ASP A 180 -15.44 10.59 21.80
N PHE A 181 -15.27 9.55 20.98
CA PHE A 181 -16.42 8.77 20.50
C PHE A 181 -16.99 7.90 21.64
N PRO A 182 -18.28 7.51 21.59
CA PRO A 182 -18.83 6.59 22.58
C PRO A 182 -18.06 5.26 22.61
N ASP A 183 -17.66 4.80 23.80
CA ASP A 183 -16.88 3.57 23.97
C ASP A 183 -17.60 2.35 23.37
N GLU A 184 -18.92 2.26 23.55
CA GLU A 184 -19.77 1.20 22.99
C GLU A 184 -19.69 1.16 21.46
N MET A 185 -19.67 2.32 20.80
CA MET A 185 -19.53 2.41 19.35
C MET A 185 -18.17 1.85 18.90
N LEU A 186 -17.08 2.23 19.58
CA LEU A 186 -15.73 1.77 19.24
C LEU A 186 -15.56 0.27 19.50
N GLU A 187 -16.11 -0.25 20.59
CA GLU A 187 -16.11 -1.68 20.93
C GLU A 187 -16.87 -2.50 19.90
N GLU A 188 -18.08 -2.06 19.56
CA GLU A 188 -18.89 -2.67 18.53
C GLU A 188 -18.21 -2.72 17.16
N ILE A 189 -17.62 -1.60 16.73
CA ILE A 189 -16.85 -1.52 15.49
C ILE A 189 -15.68 -2.50 15.55
N PHE A 190 -14.90 -2.49 16.64
CA PHE A 190 -13.74 -3.36 16.78
C PHE A 190 -14.09 -4.83 16.61
N HIS A 191 -15.14 -5.30 17.28
CA HIS A 191 -15.57 -6.69 17.18
C HIS A 191 -16.07 -7.03 15.78
N ARG A 192 -16.87 -6.16 15.14
CA ARG A 192 -17.32 -6.39 13.75
C ARG A 192 -16.17 -6.41 12.76
N ILE A 193 -15.17 -5.53 12.89
CA ILE A 193 -13.98 -5.57 12.03
C ILE A 193 -13.16 -6.83 12.29
N ARG A 194 -12.97 -7.24 13.55
CA ARG A 194 -12.25 -8.46 13.89
C ARG A 194 -12.91 -9.71 13.31
N ASP A 195 -14.24 -9.80 13.44
CA ASP A 195 -14.99 -11.00 13.10
C ASP A 195 -15.28 -11.10 11.60
N ASP A 196 -15.43 -9.97 10.91
CA ASP A 196 -15.62 -9.90 9.45
C ASP A 196 -14.62 -8.91 8.83
N GLN A 197 -13.75 -9.35 7.93
CA GLN A 197 -12.72 -8.49 7.34
C GLN A 197 -13.31 -7.53 6.29
N ILE A 198 -12.91 -6.25 6.30
CA ILE A 198 -13.15 -5.36 5.16
C ILE A 198 -12.22 -5.78 4.03
N SER A 199 -12.80 -6.14 2.87
CA SER A 199 -12.03 -6.53 1.69
C SER A 199 -11.35 -5.30 1.07
N LEU A 200 -10.16 -4.97 1.55
CA LEU A 200 -9.40 -3.83 1.03
C LEU A 200 -8.59 -4.17 -0.22
N LYS A 201 -8.29 -5.46 -0.48
CA LYS A 201 -7.50 -6.00 -1.63
C LYS A 201 -6.42 -5.07 -2.21
N GLU A 202 -5.75 -4.30 -1.34
CA GLU A 202 -4.43 -3.73 -1.57
C GLU A 202 -3.33 -4.74 -1.22
N ASP A 203 -3.69 -5.78 -0.46
CA ASP A 203 -2.75 -6.69 0.14
C ASP A 203 -2.31 -7.84 -0.77
N ASP A 204 -3.16 -8.40 -1.64
CA ASP A 204 -2.71 -9.52 -2.49
C ASP A 204 -1.61 -9.06 -3.46
N ASP A 205 -1.81 -7.96 -4.19
CA ASP A 205 -0.86 -7.49 -5.19
C ASP A 205 0.41 -6.85 -4.57
N ALA A 206 0.30 -6.15 -3.42
CA ALA A 206 1.47 -5.60 -2.71
C ALA A 206 2.25 -6.67 -1.93
N ARG A 207 1.58 -7.68 -1.36
CA ARG A 207 2.24 -8.84 -0.72
C ARG A 207 2.85 -9.77 -1.76
N ASP A 208 2.21 -9.97 -2.91
CA ASP A 208 2.74 -10.74 -4.04
C ASP A 208 3.93 -10.03 -4.71
N ALA A 209 3.88 -8.71 -4.86
CA ALA A 209 5.01 -7.91 -5.36
C ALA A 209 6.20 -7.83 -4.38
N ALA A 210 5.95 -7.97 -3.07
CA ALA A 210 6.99 -8.07 -2.05
C ALA A 210 7.71 -9.44 -2.03
N GLY A 211 7.24 -10.41 -2.83
CA GLY A 211 7.90 -11.69 -3.09
C GLY A 211 9.14 -11.57 -4.01
N ILE A 212 10.28 -11.20 -3.41
CA ILE A 212 11.67 -11.39 -3.90
C ILE A 212 12.10 -10.61 -5.16
N LYS A 213 12.82 -9.49 -4.94
CA LYS A 213 14.23 -9.33 -5.38
C LYS A 213 14.94 -8.23 -4.60
N ARG A 214 15.89 -8.65 -3.76
CA ARG A 214 16.86 -7.81 -3.03
C ARG A 214 17.66 -6.95 -4.01
N ARG A 215 17.74 -5.64 -3.77
CA ARG A 215 18.94 -4.84 -4.06
C ARG A 215 18.98 -3.64 -3.12
N GLY A 216 20.04 -3.59 -2.30
CA GLY A 216 20.24 -2.58 -1.27
C GLY A 216 20.59 -1.20 -1.84
N GLY A 217 20.22 -0.19 -1.05
CA GLY A 217 20.65 1.19 -1.24
C GLY A 217 20.30 2.01 0.01
N ARG A 218 21.34 2.38 0.78
CA ARG A 218 21.27 3.35 1.89
C ARG A 218 20.88 4.73 1.36
N GLY A 219 19.99 5.43 2.07
CA GLY A 219 19.74 6.87 1.88
C GLY A 219 18.97 7.43 3.08
N GLY A 220 19.56 8.40 3.79
CA GLY A 220 19.07 8.95 5.05
C GLY A 220 17.71 9.68 4.93
N ARG A 221 16.89 9.53 5.97
CA ARG A 221 15.60 10.22 6.12
C ARG A 221 15.79 11.62 6.69
N ALA A 222 15.54 12.63 5.86
CA ALA A 222 15.13 13.95 6.33
C ALA A 222 13.66 13.87 6.80
N ARG A 223 13.38 14.38 8.00
CA ARG A 223 12.01 14.52 8.52
C ARG A 223 11.25 15.53 7.66
N ARG A 224 10.26 15.06 6.89
CA ARG A 224 9.28 15.91 6.20
C ARG A 224 8.16 16.29 7.20
N PRO A 225 7.59 17.49 7.12
CA PRO A 225 6.43 17.86 7.93
C PRO A 225 5.22 17.01 7.53
N LEU A 226 4.43 16.58 8.52
CA LEU A 226 3.16 15.85 8.34
C LEU A 226 2.15 16.80 7.71
N SER A 227 1.64 16.48 6.52
CA SER A 227 0.76 17.38 5.75
C SER A 227 -0.69 16.90 5.65
N SER A 228 -0.98 15.65 6.01
CA SER A 228 -2.32 15.05 5.95
C SER A 228 -2.58 14.06 7.10
N ALA A 229 -3.86 13.80 7.41
CA ALA A 229 -4.28 12.73 8.30
C ALA A 229 -3.75 11.36 7.82
N SER A 230 -3.75 11.10 6.51
CA SER A 230 -3.12 9.89 5.96
C SER A 230 -1.61 9.82 6.21
N ASP A 231 -0.89 10.94 6.19
CA ASP A 231 0.55 10.95 6.53
C ASP A 231 0.77 10.59 8.01
N PHE A 232 -0.15 11.01 8.89
CA PHE A 232 -0.13 10.65 10.30
C PHE A 232 -0.42 9.14 10.50
N PHE A 233 -1.48 8.63 9.88
CA PHE A 233 -1.91 7.24 10.05
C PHE A 233 -1.04 6.24 9.27
N PHE A 234 -0.83 6.43 7.96
CA PHE A 234 -0.05 5.51 7.13
C PHE A 234 1.45 5.78 7.17
N GLY A 235 1.87 7.05 7.25
CA GLY A 235 3.30 7.40 7.25
C GLY A 235 4.06 6.91 8.48
N SER A 236 3.42 6.84 9.65
CA SER A 236 4.00 6.26 10.87
C SER A 236 3.79 4.74 10.93
N HIS A 237 2.58 4.26 10.63
CA HIS A 237 2.23 2.84 10.74
C HIS A 237 3.02 1.95 9.76
N TYR A 238 3.17 2.33 8.48
CA TYR A 238 3.99 1.54 7.55
C TYR A 238 5.46 1.48 7.98
N VAL A 239 5.97 2.58 8.57
CA VAL A 239 7.35 2.66 9.06
C VAL A 239 7.55 1.82 10.32
N GLU A 240 6.57 1.79 11.21
CA GLU A 240 6.59 0.92 12.39
C GLU A 240 6.43 -0.54 11.99
N GLN A 241 5.61 -0.83 10.98
CA GLN A 241 5.46 -2.18 10.43
C GLN A 241 6.75 -2.67 9.73
N GLU A 242 7.47 -1.81 8.99
CA GLU A 242 8.80 -2.12 8.45
C GLU A 242 9.80 -2.41 9.58
N ARG A 243 9.85 -1.56 10.62
CA ARG A 243 10.72 -1.79 11.79
C ARG A 243 10.38 -3.08 12.52
N ALA A 244 9.10 -3.37 12.71
CA ALA A 244 8.65 -4.60 13.37
C ALA A 244 9.02 -5.84 12.53
N ARG A 245 8.94 -5.75 11.20
CA ARG A 245 9.43 -6.78 10.27
C ARG A 245 10.94 -6.95 10.34
N GLU A 246 11.71 -5.86 10.35
CA GLU A 246 13.17 -5.89 10.51
C GLU A 246 13.56 -6.54 11.83
N ILE A 247 12.92 -6.17 12.93
CA ILE A 247 13.16 -6.76 14.26
C ILE A 247 12.82 -8.25 14.28
N ASN A 248 11.72 -8.67 13.62
CA ASN A 248 11.37 -10.09 13.54
C ASN A 248 12.38 -10.87 12.70
N PHE A 249 12.80 -10.33 11.55
CA PHE A 249 13.82 -10.93 10.70
C PHE A 249 15.15 -11.08 11.44
N GLN A 250 15.51 -10.07 12.25
CA GLN A 250 16.71 -10.11 13.09
C GLN A 250 16.61 -11.22 14.15
N LYS A 251 15.48 -11.31 14.85
CA LYS A 251 15.23 -12.33 15.88
C LYS A 251 15.21 -13.76 15.30
N GLU A 252 14.63 -13.95 14.13
CA GLU A 252 14.64 -15.24 13.42
C GLU A 252 16.06 -15.62 12.97
N GLY A 253 16.84 -14.65 12.48
CA GLY A 253 18.24 -14.86 12.11
C GLY A 253 19.14 -15.20 13.31
N ASP A 254 18.91 -14.56 14.46
CA ASP A 254 19.65 -14.82 15.70
C ASP A 254 19.29 -16.21 16.28
N GLN A 255 18.01 -16.62 16.23
CA GLN A 255 17.59 -17.97 16.65
C GLN A 255 18.19 -19.10 15.80
N ILE A 256 18.34 -18.90 14.48
CA ILE A 256 19.00 -19.87 13.59
C ILE A 256 20.50 -19.97 13.92
N ARG A 257 21.12 -18.86 14.32
CA ARG A 257 22.54 -18.80 14.67
C ARG A 257 22.83 -19.45 16.03
N GLU A 258 21.93 -19.29 17.00
CA GLU A 258 22.03 -19.94 18.31
C GLU A 258 21.82 -21.45 18.23
N GLY A 259 20.84 -21.92 17.43
CA GLY A 259 20.62 -23.36 17.22
C GLY A 259 21.73 -24.10 16.45
N HIS A 260 22.55 -23.38 15.66
CA HIS A 260 23.75 -23.93 15.02
C HIS A 260 25.00 -23.86 15.92
N GLY A 261 24.97 -23.09 17.00
CA GLY A 261 26.06 -23.02 17.99
C GLY A 261 26.06 -24.23 18.91
N GLU A 262 24.88 -24.76 19.26
CA GLU A 262 24.76 -25.91 20.17
C GLU A 262 25.15 -27.25 19.51
N HIS A 263 25.12 -27.36 18.18
CA HIS A 263 25.57 -28.57 17.47
C HIS A 263 27.07 -28.60 17.14
N ALA A 264 27.78 -27.48 17.30
CA ALA A 264 29.22 -27.42 17.03
C ALA A 264 30.09 -27.81 18.23
N GLU A 265 29.53 -27.82 19.45
CA GLU A 265 30.27 -28.18 20.68
C GLU A 265 30.23 -29.68 21.01
N GLU A 266 29.32 -30.48 20.41
CA GLU A 266 29.29 -31.95 20.63
C GLU A 266 30.23 -32.76 19.72
N GLU A 267 30.74 -32.20 18.61
CA GLU A 267 31.67 -32.93 17.72
C GLU A 267 33.15 -32.85 18.12
N GLU A 268 33.53 -32.03 19.11
CA GLU A 268 34.95 -31.86 19.52
C GLU A 268 35.36 -32.72 20.74
N GLU A 269 34.42 -33.33 21.49
CA GLU A 269 34.74 -34.23 22.62
C GLU A 269 34.92 -35.72 22.24
N GLY A 270 34.64 -36.11 20.99
CA GLY A 270 34.69 -37.51 20.55
C GLY A 270 36.04 -38.03 20.03
N ARG A 271 37.10 -37.21 19.97
CA ARG A 271 38.36 -37.57 19.29
C ARG A 271 39.62 -37.45 20.15
N ALA A 272 39.55 -37.87 21.40
CA ALA A 272 40.73 -38.09 22.24
C ALA A 272 40.84 -39.59 22.63
N GLY A 273 41.58 -40.38 21.85
CA GLY A 273 41.86 -41.77 22.24
C GLY A 273 42.43 -42.68 21.16
N ALA A 274 43.69 -42.49 20.76
CA ALA A 274 44.55 -43.58 20.29
C ALA A 274 46.03 -43.12 20.26
N ALA A 275 46.89 -43.86 20.95
CA ALA A 275 48.31 -43.55 21.15
C ALA A 275 49.24 -44.48 20.33
N ALA A 276 50.38 -43.90 19.93
CA ALA A 276 51.72 -44.49 19.68
C ALA A 276 51.93 -45.37 18.41
N PRO A 277 53.16 -45.45 17.82
CA PRO A 277 54.49 -45.27 18.45
C PRO A 277 55.52 -44.36 17.70
N PRO A 278 56.74 -44.16 18.27
CA PRO A 278 57.69 -43.13 17.82
C PRO A 278 58.93 -43.66 17.06
N GLY A 279 59.49 -42.78 16.21
CA GLY A 279 60.93 -42.58 16.00
C GLY A 279 61.60 -43.29 14.82
N GLU A 280 62.10 -42.54 13.82
CA GLU A 280 63.50 -42.61 13.36
C GLU A 280 63.86 -41.50 12.34
N VAL A 281 65.17 -41.36 12.12
CA VAL A 281 65.95 -40.15 11.82
C VAL A 281 66.36 -40.05 10.35
N GLY A 282 66.45 -38.84 9.78
CA GLY A 282 67.60 -38.49 8.91
C GLY A 282 67.37 -37.99 7.47
N GLN A 283 67.96 -36.81 7.23
CA GLN A 283 68.71 -36.35 6.03
C GLN A 283 68.01 -35.66 4.83
N ALA A 284 68.33 -34.36 4.74
CA ALA A 284 69.02 -33.65 3.65
C ALA A 284 68.35 -33.41 2.27
N GLY A 285 68.36 -32.13 1.86
CA GLY A 285 68.99 -31.77 0.58
C GLY A 285 68.18 -30.97 -0.45
N ALA A 286 68.44 -29.66 -0.47
CA ALA A 286 68.66 -28.80 -1.65
C ALA A 286 67.49 -28.39 -2.60
N GLY A 287 67.42 -27.07 -2.87
CA GLY A 287 66.95 -26.51 -4.15
C GLY A 287 66.07 -25.27 -4.06
N GLY A 288 66.66 -24.06 -3.96
CA GLY A 288 66.00 -22.82 -4.42
C GLY A 288 66.38 -22.51 -5.88
N PRO A 289 66.21 -21.27 -6.40
CA PRO A 289 65.13 -20.28 -6.22
C PRO A 289 64.57 -19.80 -7.61
N GLY A 290 63.46 -19.05 -7.67
CA GLY A 290 63.00 -18.54 -8.97
C GLY A 290 61.78 -17.61 -9.03
N ARG A 291 62.04 -16.32 -8.81
CA ARG A 291 61.46 -15.09 -9.42
C ARG A 291 60.05 -15.08 -10.06
N THR A 292 59.28 -14.08 -9.62
CA THR A 292 58.12 -13.36 -10.20
C THR A 292 58.42 -12.62 -11.53
N PRO A 293 57.50 -11.82 -12.12
CA PRO A 293 56.22 -12.15 -12.76
C PRO A 293 56.11 -11.54 -14.20
N SER A 294 55.09 -11.88 -14.98
CA SER A 294 54.79 -11.19 -16.25
C SER A 294 53.28 -10.99 -16.43
N GLY A 295 52.87 -9.72 -16.63
CA GLY A 295 51.53 -9.35 -17.11
C GLY A 295 51.37 -9.58 -18.63
N PRO A 296 50.23 -9.21 -19.22
CA PRO A 296 50.22 -7.88 -19.85
C PRO A 296 48.88 -7.10 -19.83
N ARG A 297 49.06 -5.78 -19.64
CA ARG A 297 48.45 -4.59 -20.29
C ARG A 297 47.10 -4.70 -21.04
N ARG A 298 46.23 -3.72 -20.74
CA ARG A 298 45.25 -3.12 -21.68
C ARG A 298 45.38 -1.59 -21.69
N PRO A 299 45.09 -0.92 -22.82
CA PRO A 299 45.49 0.47 -23.06
C PRO A 299 44.44 1.51 -22.66
N ARG A 300 44.93 2.74 -22.49
CA ARG A 300 44.25 3.99 -22.16
C ARG A 300 43.91 4.73 -23.45
N ALA A 301 42.76 5.41 -23.50
CA ALA A 301 42.51 6.51 -24.44
C ALA A 301 41.77 7.64 -23.74
N THR A 302 42.13 8.85 -24.11
CA THR A 302 41.86 10.16 -23.49
C THR A 302 41.07 11.06 -24.43
N SER A 303 40.19 11.91 -23.90
CA SER A 303 39.87 13.30 -24.34
C SER A 303 38.66 13.77 -23.48
N SER A 304 38.56 14.93 -22.81
CA SER A 304 38.96 16.33 -22.98
C SER A 304 38.07 17.15 -23.93
N GLY A 305 37.23 18.04 -23.38
CA GLY A 305 36.81 19.29 -24.04
C GLY A 305 35.31 19.67 -23.95
N PRO A 306 34.93 20.97 -23.88
CA PRO A 306 33.89 21.48 -22.97
C PRO A 306 32.77 22.29 -23.69
N PRO A 307 32.17 23.36 -23.10
CA PRO A 307 30.76 23.47 -22.71
C PRO A 307 29.89 24.33 -23.66
N THR A 308 28.57 24.39 -23.45
CA THR A 308 27.67 25.35 -24.11
C THR A 308 26.85 26.16 -23.10
N PRO A 309 26.40 27.39 -23.45
CA PRO A 309 26.23 28.48 -22.50
C PRO A 309 24.78 28.92 -22.23
N ALA A 310 24.64 29.66 -21.12
CA ALA A 310 23.76 30.80 -20.82
C ALA A 310 22.39 30.94 -21.52
N CYS A 311 21.34 31.10 -20.70
CA CYS A 311 20.21 31.98 -21.03
C CYS A 311 19.97 32.92 -19.85
N ALA A 312 20.10 34.22 -20.11
CA ALA A 312 19.81 35.29 -19.19
C ALA A 312 18.87 36.31 -19.87
N THR A 313 17.99 36.86 -19.04
CA THR A 313 17.35 38.20 -19.11
C THR A 313 16.20 38.52 -20.08
N SER A 314 15.14 39.05 -19.45
CA SER A 314 14.26 40.21 -19.78
C SER A 314 12.77 39.80 -19.83
N THR A 315 11.90 40.21 -18.90
CA THR A 315 11.42 41.54 -18.48
C THR A 315 10.46 42.20 -19.49
N SER A 316 9.31 42.66 -18.96
CA SER A 316 8.40 43.72 -19.46
C SER A 316 7.25 43.29 -20.40
N ARG A 317 6.01 43.25 -19.90
CA ARG A 317 5.10 44.40 -19.71
C ARG A 317 3.92 44.01 -18.83
#